data_AF-A0A7R9UMB2-F1
#
_entry.id   AF-A0A7R9UMB2-F1
#
_cell.length_a   1.000
_cell.length_b   1.000
_cell.length_c   1.000
_cell.angle_alpha   90.00
_cell.angle_beta   90.00
_cell.angle_gamma   90.00
#
_symmetry.space_group_name_H-M   'P 1'
#
loop_
_entity.id
_entity.type
_entity.pdbx_description
1 polymer ?
#
loop_
_entity_poly.entity_id
_entity_poly.type
_entity_poly.pdbx_seq_one_letter_code
_entity_poly.pdbx_strand_id
1 'polypeptide(L)'
;DNHATSGLKFRLLQDFVILGCSVLLSDVDIAWMRDPFPALYGDSDVEGMTDGFDDISAYGAPGSAVLGGGPSAFRIFARNSGMFYLAATNESLRMMERMAHRMATESVWDQTAYNEE
;
A
#
# COMPACT_ATOMS: atom_id res chain seq x y z
N ASP A 1 -2.68 11.32 -18.10
CA ASP A 1 -1.55 11.99 -17.45
C ASP A 1 -1.14 11.38 -16.10
N ASN A 2 -2.03 11.09 -15.14
CA ASN A 2 -1.63 10.47 -13.86
C ASN A 2 -0.95 9.10 -13.97
N HIS A 3 -1.34 8.24 -14.91
CA HIS A 3 -0.77 6.88 -15.04
C HIS A 3 0.74 6.87 -15.33
N ALA A 4 1.24 7.81 -16.14
CA ALA A 4 2.67 7.89 -16.44
C ALA A 4 3.50 8.30 -15.21
N THR A 5 2.94 9.16 -14.36
CA THR A 5 3.55 9.61 -13.11
C THR A 5 3.60 8.49 -12.07
N SER A 6 2.53 7.69 -11.94
CA SER A 6 2.50 6.53 -11.04
C SER A 6 3.48 5.43 -11.47
N GLY A 7 3.69 5.21 -12.77
CA GLY A 7 4.72 4.28 -13.26
C GLY A 7 6.15 4.68 -12.87
N LEU A 8 6.46 5.98 -12.91
CA LEU A 8 7.76 6.49 -12.46
C LEU A 8 7.95 6.28 -10.94
N LYS A 9 6.90 6.48 -10.13
CA LYS A 9 6.91 6.30 -8.67
C LYS A 9 7.41 4.90 -8.27
N PHE A 10 6.78 3.83 -8.77
CA PHE A 10 7.16 2.47 -8.38
C PHE A 10 8.50 2.02 -8.96
N ARG A 11 8.88 2.54 -10.14
CA ARG A 11 10.20 2.27 -10.71
C ARG A 11 11.33 2.88 -9.86
N LEU A 12 11.15 4.12 -9.38
CA LEU A 12 12.10 4.74 -8.47
C LEU A 12 12.21 3.99 -7.14
N LEU A 13 11.08 3.54 -6.59
CA LEU A 13 11.07 2.71 -5.37
C LEU A 13 11.81 1.39 -5.58
N GLN A 14 11.59 0.72 -6.73
CA GLN A 14 12.33 -0.47 -7.11
C GLN A 14 13.85 -0.22 -7.11
N ASP A 15 14.30 0.88 -7.73
CA ASP A 15 15.73 1.22 -7.81
C ASP A 15 16.35 1.42 -6.41
N PHE A 16 15.64 2.08 -5.47
CA PHE A 16 16.12 2.22 -4.10
C PHE A 16 16.23 0.87 -3.36
N VAL A 17 15.23 0.01 -3.49
CA VAL A 17 15.23 -1.30 -2.84
C VAL A 17 16.34 -2.20 -3.40
N ILE A 18 16.60 -2.15 -4.72
CA ILE A 18 17.73 -2.86 -5.35
C ILE A 18 19.07 -2.45 -4.72
N LEU A 19 19.22 -1.18 -4.34
CA LEU A 19 20.42 -0.64 -3.70
C LEU A 19 20.48 -0.95 -2.19
N GLY A 20 19.49 -1.62 -1.63
CA GLY A 20 19.41 -1.91 -0.19
C GLY A 20 18.91 -0.72 0.65
N CYS A 21 18.28 0.28 0.03
CA CYS A 21 17.75 1.45 0.73
C CYS A 21 16.29 1.25 1.10
N SER A 22 15.97 1.31 2.39
CA SER A 22 14.58 1.36 2.85
C SER A 22 14.04 2.78 2.66
N VAL A 23 12.78 2.91 2.26
CA VAL A 23 12.19 4.18 1.82
C VAL A 23 10.93 4.47 2.61
N LEU A 24 10.84 5.66 3.19
CA LEU A 24 9.58 6.24 3.63
C LEU A 24 9.07 7.14 2.51
N LEU A 25 8.07 6.66 1.76
CA LEU A 25 7.42 7.41 0.70
C LEU A 25 6.36 8.34 1.30
N SER A 26 6.30 9.56 0.79
CA SER A 26 5.24 10.52 1.03
C SER A 26 4.91 11.26 -0.27
N ASP A 27 3.64 11.29 -0.65
CA ASP A 27 3.17 12.13 -1.74
C ASP A 27 3.34 13.62 -1.39
N VAL A 28 3.32 14.47 -2.43
CA VAL A 28 3.65 15.90 -2.34
C VAL A 28 2.61 16.71 -1.56
N ASP A 29 1.38 16.20 -1.49
CA ASP A 29 0.24 16.83 -0.80
C ASP A 29 0.11 16.38 0.66
N ILE A 30 1.09 15.66 1.20
CA ILE A 30 1.14 15.24 2.60
C ILE A 30 1.91 16.27 3.45
N ALA A 31 1.32 16.67 4.57
CA ALA A 31 1.93 17.59 5.53
C ALA A 31 2.39 16.85 6.80
N TRP A 32 3.67 16.99 7.14
CA TRP A 32 4.25 16.35 8.32
C TRP A 32 4.23 17.33 9.51
N MET A 33 3.41 17.01 10.51
CA MET A 33 3.27 17.85 11.71
C MET A 33 4.18 17.44 12.86
N ARG A 34 4.68 16.20 12.82
CA ARG A 34 5.57 15.61 13.83
C ARG A 34 6.56 14.70 13.10
N ASP A 35 7.62 14.33 13.80
CA ASP A 35 8.52 13.27 13.35
C ASP A 35 7.72 11.96 13.17
N PRO A 36 7.65 11.38 11.95
CA PRO A 36 6.91 10.15 11.71
C PRO A 36 7.72 8.88 12.02
N PHE A 37 9.05 8.96 12.15
CA PHE A 37 9.89 7.77 12.34
C PHE A 37 9.56 6.97 13.61
N PRO A 38 9.16 7.59 14.74
CA PRO A 38 8.72 6.85 15.93
C PRO A 38 7.47 5.99 15.73
N ALA A 39 6.71 6.18 14.64
CA ALA A 39 5.53 5.38 14.33
C ALA A 39 5.84 4.13 13.49
N LEU A 40 7.07 4.01 12.97
CA LEU A 40 7.51 2.82 12.24
C LEU A 40 7.93 1.73 13.21
N TYR A 41 7.45 0.51 13.01
CA TYR A 41 7.69 -0.62 13.91
C TYR A 41 8.85 -1.52 13.43
N GLY A 42 9.04 -1.64 12.11
CA GLY A 42 10.19 -2.28 11.48
C GLY A 42 10.15 -3.80 11.42
N ASP A 43 8.99 -4.43 11.67
CA ASP A 43 8.81 -5.88 11.68
C ASP A 43 8.10 -6.43 10.42
N SER A 44 7.88 -5.57 9.42
CA SER A 44 7.20 -5.91 8.18
C SER A 44 7.93 -5.35 6.97
N ASP A 45 7.69 -5.97 5.81
CA ASP A 45 8.25 -5.52 4.52
C ASP A 45 7.68 -4.15 4.12
N VAL A 46 6.39 -3.92 4.44
CA VAL A 46 5.64 -2.71 4.09
C VAL A 46 4.78 -2.27 5.27
N GLU A 47 4.93 -1.02 5.70
CA GLU A 47 4.09 -0.38 6.70
C GLU A 47 3.35 0.79 6.08
N GLY A 48 2.02 0.75 6.07
CA GLY A 48 1.20 1.77 5.44
C GLY A 48 -0.01 2.15 6.29
N MET A 49 -0.56 3.32 5.99
CA MET A 49 -1.84 3.75 6.56
C MET A 49 -3.00 3.11 5.82
N THR A 50 -4.14 2.98 6.49
CA THR A 50 -5.41 2.59 5.87
C THR A 50 -6.19 3.82 5.41
N ASP A 51 -6.92 3.72 4.30
CA ASP A 51 -7.89 4.72 3.81
C ASP A 51 -9.22 4.69 4.59
N GLY A 52 -9.25 4.00 5.74
CA GLY A 52 -10.41 3.82 6.60
C GLY A 52 -10.00 3.30 7.97
N PHE A 53 -10.88 3.43 8.96
CA PHE A 53 -10.60 3.04 10.35
C PHE A 53 -11.85 2.62 11.13
N ASP A 54 -13.01 2.59 10.49
CA ASP A 54 -14.30 2.23 11.10
C ASP A 54 -15.12 1.28 10.22
N ASP A 55 -16.25 0.78 10.75
CA ASP A 55 -17.10 -0.19 10.06
C ASP A 55 -17.74 0.38 8.77
N ILE A 56 -17.81 1.70 8.62
CA ILE A 56 -18.37 2.38 7.44
C ILE A 56 -17.32 2.46 6.32
N SER A 57 -16.06 2.66 6.69
CA SER A 57 -14.92 2.80 5.77
C SER A 57 -14.21 1.48 5.47
N ALA A 58 -14.55 0.39 6.16
CA ALA A 58 -14.07 -0.96 5.86
C ALA A 58 -14.72 -1.54 4.60
N TYR A 59 -13.94 -2.21 3.77
CA TYR A 59 -14.44 -3.04 2.68
C TYR A 59 -14.80 -4.44 3.22
N GLY A 60 -15.94 -5.00 2.78
CA GLY A 60 -16.48 -6.25 3.34
C GLY A 60 -17.39 -5.97 4.55
N ALA A 61 -18.67 -5.73 4.27
CA ALA A 61 -19.64 -5.37 5.31
C ALA A 61 -19.86 -6.50 6.34
N PRO A 62 -19.96 -6.20 7.65
CA PRO A 62 -20.54 -7.11 8.62
C PRO A 62 -22.06 -7.11 8.42
N GLY A 63 -22.54 -7.97 7.52
CA GLY A 63 -23.93 -7.92 7.06
C GLY A 63 -24.51 -9.25 6.61
N SER A 64 -24.08 -10.37 7.20
CA SER A 64 -24.94 -11.54 7.46
C SER A 64 -24.13 -12.63 8.15
N ALA A 65 -24.02 -12.56 9.48
CA ALA A 65 -24.07 -13.82 10.21
C ALA A 65 -25.48 -14.36 10.02
N VAL A 66 -25.73 -15.08 8.92
CA VAL A 66 -26.89 -15.98 8.86
C VAL A 66 -26.74 -16.86 10.10
N LEU A 67 -27.78 -16.88 10.93
CA LEU A 67 -27.97 -17.88 11.97
C LEU A 67 -27.77 -19.28 11.34
N GLY A 68 -26.55 -19.81 11.36
CA GLY A 68 -26.23 -21.01 10.57
C GLY A 68 -24.78 -21.26 10.16
N GLY A 69 -23.76 -20.62 10.74
CA GLY A 69 -22.37 -21.09 10.61
C GLY A 69 -21.70 -20.92 9.23
N GLY A 70 -22.04 -19.88 8.48
CA GLY A 70 -21.31 -19.49 7.26
C GLY A 70 -20.00 -18.74 7.57
N PRO A 71 -19.05 -18.67 6.60
CA PRO A 71 -17.70 -18.18 6.84
C PRO A 71 -17.70 -16.72 7.34
N SER A 72 -16.90 -16.47 8.37
CA SER A 72 -16.72 -15.17 9.02
C SER A 72 -16.59 -14.03 8.01
N ALA A 73 -17.40 -12.97 8.17
CA ALA A 73 -17.28 -11.76 7.37
C ALA A 73 -15.88 -11.14 7.59
N PHE A 74 -15.04 -11.17 6.56
CA PHE A 74 -13.73 -10.53 6.59
C PHE A 74 -13.90 -9.01 6.49
N ARG A 75 -13.22 -8.28 7.37
CA ARG A 75 -13.08 -6.82 7.28
C ARG A 75 -11.72 -6.52 6.67
N ILE A 76 -11.70 -5.83 5.54
CA ILE A 76 -10.46 -5.46 4.85
C ILE A 76 -10.47 -3.95 4.69
N PHE A 77 -9.44 -3.28 5.22
CA PHE A 77 -9.24 -1.85 5.00
C PHE A 77 -8.30 -1.67 3.82
N ALA A 78 -8.71 -0.84 2.85
CA ALA A 78 -7.79 -0.44 1.80
C ALA A 78 -6.61 0.32 2.43
N ARG A 79 -5.40 0.08 1.94
CA ARG A 79 -4.17 0.78 2.29
C ARG A 79 -3.97 1.98 1.38
N ASN A 80 -3.53 3.10 1.94
CA ASN A 80 -3.18 4.31 1.20
C ASN A 80 -1.83 4.13 0.45
N SER A 81 -1.81 4.36 -0.86
CA SER A 81 -0.57 4.29 -1.68
C SER A 81 0.26 5.58 -1.62
N GLY A 82 -0.25 6.65 -1.00
CA GLY A 82 0.39 7.96 -0.92
C GLY A 82 1.38 8.11 0.24
N MET A 83 1.27 7.28 1.28
CA MET A 83 2.24 7.23 2.37
C MET A 83 2.44 5.82 2.91
N PHE A 84 3.66 5.31 2.75
CA PHE A 84 4.06 4.03 3.33
C PHE A 84 5.58 3.94 3.48
N TYR A 85 6.02 3.14 4.43
CA TYR A 85 7.39 2.69 4.57
C TYR A 85 7.57 1.35 3.85
N LEU A 86 8.69 1.24 3.15
CA LEU A 86 9.11 0.07 2.40
C LEU A 86 10.50 -0.35 2.87
N ALA A 87 10.58 -1.49 3.56
CA ALA A 87 11.85 -2.06 3.99
C ALA A 87 12.60 -2.63 2.77
N ALA A 88 13.93 -2.54 2.76
CA ALA A 88 14.76 -3.08 1.69
C ALA A 88 14.94 -4.60 1.81
N THR A 89 13.87 -5.35 1.57
CA THR A 89 13.85 -6.82 1.60
C THR A 89 13.63 -7.39 0.20
N ASN A 90 13.87 -8.70 0.07
CA ASN A 90 13.59 -9.41 -1.19
C ASN A 90 12.09 -9.40 -1.54
N GLU A 91 11.21 -9.43 -0.54
CA GLU A 91 9.76 -9.44 -0.78
C GLU A 91 9.24 -8.05 -1.16
N SER A 92 9.77 -6.99 -0.54
CA SER A 92 9.55 -5.61 -0.99
C SER A 92 9.98 -5.39 -2.44
N LEU A 93 11.15 -5.93 -2.83
CA LEU A 93 11.62 -5.83 -4.21
C LEU A 93 10.65 -6.49 -5.18
N ARG A 94 10.22 -7.73 -4.89
CA ARG A 94 9.25 -8.45 -5.73
C ARG A 94 7.92 -7.72 -5.84
N MET A 95 7.44 -7.12 -4.75
CA MET A 95 6.22 -6.31 -4.78
C MET A 95 6.40 -5.08 -5.68
N MET A 96 7.53 -4.36 -5.57
CA MET A 96 7.80 -3.20 -6.44
C MET A 96 7.98 -3.58 -7.90
N GLU A 97 8.57 -4.74 -8.21
CA GLU A 97 8.67 -5.27 -9.57
C GLU A 97 7.29 -5.53 -10.18
N ARG A 98 6.38 -6.15 -9.42
CA ARG A 98 4.99 -6.38 -9.87
C ARG A 98 4.27 -5.06 -10.05
N MET A 99 4.36 -4.14 -9.09
CA MET A 99 3.74 -2.81 -9.20
C MET A 99 4.25 -2.02 -10.41
N ALA A 100 5.58 -1.96 -10.60
CA ALA A 100 6.18 -1.27 -11.73
C ALA A 100 5.77 -1.90 -13.08
N HIS A 101 5.69 -3.24 -13.13
CA HIS A 101 5.19 -3.95 -14.31
C HIS A 101 3.73 -3.58 -14.60
N ARG A 102 2.85 -3.68 -13.61
CA ARG A 102 1.42 -3.39 -13.75
C ARG A 102 1.17 -1.94 -14.15
N MET A 103 1.88 -0.97 -13.56
CA MET A 103 1.77 0.43 -13.97
C MET A 103 2.23 0.68 -15.41
N ALA A 104 3.13 -0.15 -15.95
CA ALA A 104 3.63 -0.02 -17.31
C ALA A 104 2.75 -0.74 -18.35
N THR A 105 2.02 -1.79 -17.96
CA THR A 105 1.28 -2.66 -18.89
C THR A 105 -0.23 -2.60 -18.74
N GLU A 106 -0.74 -2.21 -17.57
CA GLU A 106 -2.17 -2.17 -17.24
C GLU A 106 -2.68 -0.73 -17.13
N SER A 107 -3.92 -0.49 -17.52
CA SER A 107 -4.61 0.79 -17.30
C SER A 107 -5.31 0.80 -15.94
N VAL A 108 -4.55 0.59 -14.86
CA VAL A 108 -5.05 0.51 -13.48
C VAL A 108 -4.52 1.69 -12.66
N TRP A 109 -5.32 2.18 -11.71
CA TRP A 109 -4.90 3.20 -10.77
C TRP A 109 -3.95 2.61 -9.73
N ASP A 110 -2.91 3.34 -9.31
CA ASP A 110 -1.92 2.84 -8.36
C ASP A 110 -2.52 2.44 -7.03
N GLN A 111 -3.49 3.20 -6.52
CA GLN A 111 -4.23 2.88 -5.31
C GLN A 111 -4.90 1.50 -5.42
N THR A 112 -5.50 1.20 -6.57
CA THR A 112 -6.13 -0.10 -6.82
C THR A 112 -5.11 -1.22 -6.90
N ALA A 113 -4.07 -1.06 -7.73
CA ALA A 113 -3.03 -2.08 -7.88
C ALA A 113 -2.34 -2.38 -6.55
N TYR A 114 -2.01 -1.34 -5.76
CA TYR A 114 -1.34 -1.48 -4.47
C TYR A 114 -2.17 -2.26 -3.44
N ASN A 115 -3.50 -2.18 -3.51
CA ASN A 115 -4.39 -2.92 -2.61
C ASN A 115 -4.54 -4.40 -2.98
N GLU A 116 -4.14 -4.79 -4.19
CA GLU A 116 -4.22 -6.17 -4.68
C GLU A 116 -2.90 -6.95 -4.51
N GLU A 117 -1.83 -6.29 -4.07
CA GLU A 117 -0.51 -6.88 -3.77
C GLU A 117 -0.39 -7.40 -2.34
#